data_AF-A0A087CUN6-F1
#
_entry.id   AF-A0A087CUN6-F1
#
_cell.length_a   1.000
_cell.length_b   1.000
_cell.length_c   1.000
_cell.angle_alpha   90.00
_cell.angle_beta   90.00
_cell.angle_gamma   90.00
#
_symmetry.space_group_name_H-M   'P 1'
#
loop_
_entity.id
_entity.type
_entity.pdbx_description
1 polymer ?
#
loop_
_entity_poly.entity_id
_entity_poly.type
_entity_poly.pdbx_seq_one_letter_code
_entity_poly.pdbx_strand_id
1 'polypeptide(L)'
;MHDAGAAYFGSAPDGYEGTCYFGPLQDPVPMDTGTWSDAATYLAEGRLRPMVELGVARGELDRTDRELTERVIDALPQLLGRAADDKPARVHGDLWSGNVMWTDDSGTCEAVLIDPAAHGGHREEDLAMLHLFGMTYLTEILEGYQSVHPLKAGYLERRTLWQLYPIAGHCVFFGGGYVSEYRSMCRSLLSTLR
;
A
#
# COMPACT_ATOMS: atom_id res chain seq x y z
N MET A 1 -14.21 -6.09 5.67
CA MET A 1 -13.85 -4.74 5.18
C MET A 1 -13.72 -4.72 3.66
N HIS A 2 -12.78 -5.46 3.08
CA HIS A 2 -12.50 -5.42 1.64
C HIS A 2 -13.70 -5.72 0.73
N ASP A 3 -14.57 -6.67 1.10
CA ASP A 3 -15.78 -7.01 0.32
C ASP A 3 -16.84 -5.90 0.24
N ALA A 4 -16.74 -4.87 1.10
CA ALA A 4 -17.60 -3.70 0.96
C ALA A 4 -17.34 -2.95 -0.36
N GLY A 5 -16.15 -3.15 -0.95
CA GLY A 5 -15.75 -2.56 -2.23
C GLY A 5 -15.60 -1.04 -2.18
N ALA A 6 -15.20 -0.48 -3.33
CA ALA A 6 -15.23 0.94 -3.61
C ALA A 6 -15.59 1.17 -5.09
N ALA A 7 -16.08 2.36 -5.43
CA ALA A 7 -16.47 2.68 -6.80
C ALA A 7 -15.27 2.67 -7.76
N TYR A 8 -14.14 3.20 -7.30
CA TYR A 8 -12.89 3.32 -8.04
C TYR A 8 -11.69 3.10 -7.14
N PHE A 9 -10.55 2.74 -7.73
CA PHE A 9 -9.28 2.94 -7.06
C PHE A 9 -9.08 4.45 -6.85
N GLY A 10 -8.61 4.84 -5.67
CA GLY A 10 -8.51 6.22 -5.20
C GLY A 10 -9.78 6.83 -4.61
N SER A 11 -10.90 6.10 -4.50
CA SER A 11 -12.13 6.68 -3.94
C SER A 11 -11.90 7.13 -2.50
N ALA A 12 -12.30 8.37 -2.17
CA ALA A 12 -12.38 8.79 -0.77
C ALA A 12 -13.48 8.00 -0.02
N PRO A 13 -13.48 7.98 1.33
CA PRO A 13 -14.58 7.43 2.10
C PRO A 13 -15.93 8.05 1.71
N ASP A 14 -16.99 7.24 1.71
CA ASP A 14 -18.33 7.69 1.30
C ASP A 14 -18.80 8.90 2.12
N GLY A 15 -19.16 9.99 1.43
CA GLY A 15 -19.61 11.24 2.05
C GLY A 15 -18.49 12.13 2.61
N TYR A 16 -17.22 11.75 2.42
CA TYR A 16 -16.07 12.60 2.77
C TYR A 16 -15.60 13.42 1.57
N GLU A 17 -15.70 14.75 1.68
CA GLU A 17 -15.27 15.71 0.64
C GLU A 17 -13.95 16.41 1.00
N GLY A 18 -13.33 16.04 2.13
CA GLY A 18 -12.08 16.64 2.58
C GLY A 18 -10.85 16.04 1.90
N THR A 19 -9.69 16.58 2.25
CA THR A 19 -8.40 16.02 1.82
C THR A 19 -8.14 14.72 2.58
N CYS A 20 -7.77 13.66 1.85
CA CYS A 20 -7.21 12.45 2.45
C CYS A 20 -5.72 12.67 2.72
N TYR A 21 -5.21 12.12 3.81
CA TYR A 21 -3.81 12.28 4.22
C TYR A 21 -3.15 10.91 4.43
N PHE A 22 -1.84 10.88 4.28
CA PHE A 22 -0.98 9.76 4.62
C PHE A 22 0.24 10.28 5.39
N GLY A 23 0.86 9.43 6.21
CA GLY A 23 2.04 9.77 6.98
C GLY A 23 1.76 10.27 8.41
N PRO A 24 2.81 10.67 9.13
CA PRO A 24 2.72 10.90 10.56
C PRO A 24 1.96 12.20 10.89
N LEU A 25 1.30 12.26 12.06
CA LEU A 25 0.41 13.37 12.43
C LEU A 25 1.12 14.75 12.47
N GLN A 26 2.43 14.77 12.73
CA GLN A 26 3.22 16.01 12.71
C GLN A 26 3.59 16.51 11.31
N ASP A 27 3.49 15.66 10.29
CA ASP A 27 3.79 15.99 8.88
C ASP A 27 2.91 15.14 7.93
N PRO A 28 1.57 15.31 7.98
CA PRO A 28 0.67 14.58 7.10
C PRO A 28 0.78 15.13 5.69
N VAL A 29 0.96 14.24 4.71
CA VAL A 29 1.02 14.62 3.29
C VAL A 29 -0.32 14.31 2.62
N PRO A 30 -0.83 15.22 1.76
CA PRO A 30 -2.03 14.92 0.97
C PRO A 30 -1.84 13.62 0.17
N MET A 31 -2.84 12.75 0.24
CA MET A 31 -2.91 11.52 -0.53
C MET A 31 -3.95 11.73 -1.64
N ASP A 32 -3.54 11.50 -2.88
CA ASP A 32 -4.41 11.70 -4.02
C ASP A 32 -5.62 10.77 -3.98
N THR A 33 -6.79 11.37 -4.19
CA THR A 33 -8.06 10.68 -4.44
C THR A 33 -8.38 10.79 -5.92
N GLY A 34 -9.16 9.83 -6.42
CA GLY A 34 -9.43 9.78 -7.85
C GLY A 34 -10.39 8.67 -8.25
N THR A 35 -10.57 8.56 -9.56
CA THR A 35 -11.50 7.62 -10.19
C THR A 35 -10.77 6.65 -11.12
N TRP A 36 -9.66 6.08 -10.65
CA TRP A 36 -8.87 5.15 -11.45
C TRP A 36 -9.61 3.82 -11.62
N SER A 37 -9.68 3.34 -12.86
CA SER A 37 -10.40 2.12 -13.22
C SER A 37 -9.57 0.84 -13.16
N ASP A 38 -8.24 0.97 -13.02
CA ASP A 38 -7.31 -0.15 -12.96
C ASP A 38 -6.22 0.08 -11.90
N ALA A 39 -5.71 -1.02 -11.36
CA ALA A 39 -4.76 -1.01 -10.25
C ALA A 39 -3.38 -0.46 -10.66
N ALA A 40 -2.98 -0.61 -11.94
CA ALA A 40 -1.66 -0.19 -12.41
C ALA A 40 -1.57 1.34 -12.47
N THR A 41 -2.56 1.98 -13.10
CA THR A 41 -2.66 3.44 -13.18
C THR A 41 -2.84 4.04 -11.79
N TYR A 42 -3.65 3.42 -10.93
CA TYR A 42 -3.78 3.82 -9.53
C TYR A 42 -2.44 3.81 -8.77
N LEU A 43 -1.72 2.69 -8.81
CA LEU A 43 -0.45 2.56 -8.09
C LEU A 43 0.63 3.48 -8.67
N ALA A 44 0.63 3.70 -9.99
CA ALA A 44 1.57 4.62 -10.63
C ALA A 44 1.26 6.09 -10.30
N GLU A 45 0.07 6.55 -10.69
CA GLU A 45 -0.29 7.98 -10.70
C GLU A 45 -0.78 8.47 -9.36
N GLY A 46 -1.54 7.66 -8.61
CA GLY A 46 -2.11 8.07 -7.32
C GLY A 46 -1.21 7.78 -6.12
N ARG A 47 -0.13 7.00 -6.30
CA ARG A 47 0.71 6.52 -5.20
C ARG A 47 2.19 6.75 -5.46
N LEU A 48 2.82 5.97 -6.35
CA LEU A 48 4.28 5.97 -6.50
C LEU A 48 4.83 7.28 -7.05
N ARG A 49 4.29 7.83 -8.15
CA ARG A 49 4.80 9.09 -8.72
C ARG A 49 4.67 10.25 -7.72
N PRO A 50 3.50 10.55 -7.11
CA PRO A 50 3.39 11.67 -6.18
C PRO A 50 4.35 11.55 -4.99
N MET A 51 4.47 10.35 -4.40
CA MET A 51 5.33 10.15 -3.23
C MET A 51 6.82 10.26 -3.56
N VAL A 52 7.25 9.73 -4.71
CA VAL A 52 8.66 9.82 -5.13
C VAL A 52 9.01 11.24 -5.56
N GLU A 53 8.13 11.96 -6.26
CA GLU A 53 8.34 13.37 -6.57
C GLU A 53 8.43 14.22 -5.29
N LEU A 54 7.61 13.92 -4.27
CA LEU A 54 7.71 14.56 -2.97
C LEU A 54 9.05 14.27 -2.29
N GLY A 55 9.53 13.03 -2.34
CA GLY A 55 10.84 12.64 -1.82
C GLY A 55 11.99 13.35 -2.52
N VAL A 56 11.90 13.54 -3.84
CA VAL A 56 12.86 14.32 -4.62
C VAL A 56 12.81 15.80 -4.24
N ALA A 57 11.61 16.37 -4.10
CA ALA A 57 11.43 17.75 -3.69
C ALA A 57 11.97 18.04 -2.28
N ARG A 58 11.87 17.06 -1.38
CA ARG A 58 12.41 17.13 -0.01
C ARG A 58 13.91 16.79 0.08
N GLY A 59 14.51 16.28 -0.99
CA GLY A 59 15.93 15.91 -1.05
C GLY A 59 16.28 14.56 -0.44
N GLU A 60 15.29 13.74 -0.09
CA GLU A 60 15.47 12.38 0.45
C GLU A 60 15.67 11.34 -0.64
N LEU A 61 15.05 11.57 -1.81
CA LEU A 61 15.23 10.78 -3.02
C LEU A 61 15.91 11.63 -4.09
N ASP A 62 16.55 10.97 -5.06
CA ASP A 62 17.21 11.66 -6.17
C ASP A 62 16.61 11.28 -7.53
N ARG A 63 17.14 11.91 -8.59
CA ARG A 63 16.70 11.66 -9.97
C ARG A 63 16.80 10.18 -10.37
N THR A 64 17.80 9.47 -9.86
CA THR A 64 18.00 8.03 -10.13
C THR A 64 16.90 7.20 -9.48
N ASP A 65 16.41 7.59 -8.31
CA ASP A 65 15.29 6.92 -7.64
C ASP A 65 13.99 7.10 -8.39
N ARG A 66 13.76 8.31 -8.91
CA ARG A 66 12.65 8.58 -9.83
C ARG A 66 12.76 7.70 -11.08
N GLU A 67 13.88 7.71 -11.79
CA GLU A 67 14.09 6.89 -12.99
C GLU A 67 13.94 5.39 -12.71
N LEU A 68 14.38 4.93 -11.53
CA LEU A 68 14.19 3.54 -11.10
C LEU A 68 12.71 3.21 -10.84
N THR A 69 11.97 4.15 -10.23
CA THR A 69 10.53 4.02 -10.00
C THR A 69 9.75 3.96 -11.31
N GLU A 70 10.09 4.82 -12.28
CA GLU A 70 9.47 4.80 -13.62
C GLU A 70 9.61 3.45 -14.30
N ARG A 71 10.79 2.81 -14.20
CA ARG A 71 10.99 1.47 -14.75
C ARG A 71 10.12 0.41 -14.08
N VAL A 72 9.82 0.55 -12.79
CA VAL A 72 8.88 -0.32 -12.08
C VAL A 72 7.45 -0.04 -12.55
N ILE A 73 7.09 1.24 -12.70
CA ILE A 73 5.78 1.67 -13.21
C ILE A 73 5.52 1.08 -14.61
N ASP A 74 6.49 1.18 -15.51
CA ASP A 74 6.42 0.63 -16.87
C ASP A 74 6.21 -0.90 -16.86
N ALA A 75 6.67 -1.58 -15.80
CA ALA A 75 6.55 -3.01 -15.62
C ALA A 75 5.31 -3.46 -14.83
N LEU A 76 4.48 -2.53 -14.33
CA LEU A 76 3.29 -2.86 -13.54
C LEU A 76 2.33 -3.86 -14.22
N PRO A 77 2.05 -3.75 -15.54
CA PRO A 77 1.16 -4.71 -16.21
C PRO A 77 1.63 -6.16 -16.05
N GLN A 78 2.95 -6.40 -16.06
CA GLN A 78 3.53 -7.73 -15.88
C GLN A 78 3.63 -8.10 -14.40
N LEU A 79 4.07 -7.17 -13.54
CA LEU A 79 4.27 -7.42 -12.10
C LEU A 79 2.94 -7.70 -11.38
N LEU A 80 1.85 -7.02 -11.74
CA LEU A 80 0.53 -7.26 -11.17
C LEU A 80 -0.04 -8.61 -11.62
N GLY A 81 0.28 -9.06 -12.83
CA GLY A 81 -0.24 -10.31 -13.39
C GLY A 81 -1.76 -10.42 -13.22
N ARG A 82 -2.23 -11.51 -12.63
CA ARG A 82 -3.67 -11.73 -12.42
C ARG A 82 -4.33 -10.70 -11.49
N ALA A 83 -3.57 -10.09 -10.58
CA ALA A 83 -4.12 -9.09 -9.65
C ALA A 83 -4.56 -7.80 -10.36
N ALA A 84 -4.10 -7.55 -11.59
CA ALA A 84 -4.57 -6.40 -12.38
C ALA A 84 -6.10 -6.38 -12.57
N ASP A 85 -6.76 -7.55 -12.58
CA ASP A 85 -8.22 -7.66 -12.74
C ASP A 85 -9.01 -7.57 -11.41
N ASP A 86 -8.35 -7.40 -10.26
CA ASP A 86 -9.07 -7.23 -8.99
C ASP A 86 -9.83 -5.89 -8.98
N LYS A 87 -10.96 -5.89 -8.28
CA LYS A 87 -11.79 -4.69 -8.12
C LYS A 87 -11.31 -3.86 -6.92
N PRO A 88 -11.57 -2.54 -6.92
CA PRO A 88 -11.26 -1.70 -5.77
C PRO A 88 -11.93 -2.23 -4.51
N ALA A 89 -11.14 -2.42 -3.46
CA ALA A 89 -11.59 -2.77 -2.13
C ALA A 89 -11.63 -1.52 -1.25
N ARG A 90 -12.45 -1.54 -0.21
CA ARG A 90 -12.34 -0.57 0.89
C ARG A 90 -11.17 -0.97 1.77
N VAL A 91 -10.05 -0.25 1.67
CA VAL A 91 -8.83 -0.53 2.44
C VAL A 91 -8.70 0.39 3.64
N HIS A 92 -7.95 -0.07 4.64
CA HIS A 92 -7.48 0.75 5.75
C HIS A 92 -6.43 1.76 5.28
N GLY A 93 -5.52 1.33 4.39
CA GLY A 93 -4.52 2.19 3.74
C GLY A 93 -3.25 2.46 4.55
N ASP A 94 -3.26 2.14 5.85
CA ASP A 94 -2.08 2.19 6.72
C ASP A 94 -2.08 1.01 7.73
N LEU A 95 -2.35 -0.21 7.25
CA LEU A 95 -2.57 -1.38 8.13
C LEU A 95 -1.27 -2.06 8.58
N TRP A 96 -0.49 -1.40 9.42
CA TRP A 96 0.66 -2.01 10.11
C TRP A 96 0.29 -2.40 11.55
N SER A 97 1.18 -3.14 12.24
CA SER A 97 0.89 -3.69 13.56
C SER A 97 0.55 -2.66 14.64
N GLY A 98 1.07 -1.43 14.54
CA GLY A 98 0.71 -0.34 15.46
C GLY A 98 -0.76 0.11 15.35
N ASN A 99 -1.40 -0.18 14.21
CA ASN A 99 -2.80 0.19 13.93
C ASN A 99 -3.77 -0.99 14.15
N VAL A 100 -3.32 -2.08 14.76
CA VAL A 100 -4.15 -3.24 15.13
C VAL A 100 -4.20 -3.39 16.65
N MET A 101 -5.36 -3.09 17.23
CA MET A 101 -5.58 -3.12 18.67
C MET A 101 -6.40 -4.36 19.05
N TRP A 102 -5.81 -5.27 19.82
CA TRP A 102 -6.52 -6.42 20.36
C TRP A 102 -7.30 -6.02 21.62
N THR A 103 -8.59 -6.36 21.63
CA THR A 103 -9.52 -6.09 22.74
C THR A 103 -10.04 -7.39 23.30
N ASP A 104 -10.28 -7.44 24.62
CA ASP A 104 -10.85 -8.60 25.33
C ASP A 104 -11.89 -8.15 26.37
N ASP A 105 -12.51 -6.99 26.13
CA ASP A 105 -13.46 -6.35 27.05
C ASP A 105 -14.83 -7.02 27.06
N SER A 106 -15.14 -7.85 26.06
CA SER A 106 -16.41 -8.54 25.89
C SER A 106 -16.34 -10.07 26.10
N GLY A 107 -15.18 -10.59 26.53
CA GLY A 107 -14.91 -12.03 26.64
C GLY A 107 -14.73 -12.75 25.30
N THR A 108 -14.71 -11.99 24.20
CA THR A 108 -14.25 -12.43 22.88
C THR A 108 -13.11 -11.53 22.46
N CYS A 109 -11.99 -12.11 22.03
CA CYS A 109 -10.86 -11.34 21.53
C CYS A 109 -11.18 -10.81 20.13
N GLU A 110 -11.22 -9.49 19.96
CA GLU A 110 -11.48 -8.83 18.68
C GLU A 110 -10.34 -7.87 18.32
N ALA A 111 -10.05 -7.74 17.02
CA ALA A 111 -9.13 -6.74 16.50
C ALA A 111 -9.89 -5.48 16.09
N VAL A 112 -9.53 -4.35 16.70
CA VAL A 112 -9.99 -3.01 16.32
C VAL A 112 -8.88 -2.32 15.53
N LEU A 113 -9.25 -1.77 14.37
CA LEU A 113 -8.31 -1.08 13.47
C LEU A 113 -8.43 0.44 13.68
N ILE A 114 -7.30 1.12 13.81
CA ILE A 114 -7.21 2.56 14.14
C ILE A 114 -6.32 3.32 13.15
N ASP A 115 -6.44 4.65 13.13
CA ASP A 115 -5.65 5.56 12.30
C ASP A 115 -5.62 5.22 10.79
N PRO A 116 -6.80 5.11 10.14
CA PRO A 116 -6.86 4.76 8.73
C PRO A 116 -6.44 5.90 7.81
N ALA A 117 -5.66 5.57 6.78
CA ALA A 117 -5.59 6.34 5.54
C ALA A 117 -6.61 5.76 4.52
N ALA A 118 -7.89 5.67 4.92
CA ALA A 118 -8.89 4.88 4.19
C ALA A 118 -9.18 5.41 2.79
N HIS A 119 -9.27 4.49 1.82
CA HIS A 119 -9.63 4.79 0.44
C HIS A 119 -10.11 3.53 -0.31
N GLY A 120 -10.58 3.72 -1.54
CA GLY A 120 -10.73 2.64 -2.51
C GLY A 120 -9.36 2.23 -3.02
N GLY A 121 -8.91 1.03 -2.71
CA GLY A 121 -7.54 0.59 -2.97
C GLY A 121 -7.48 -0.87 -3.42
N HIS A 122 -6.28 -1.43 -3.49
CA HIS A 122 -6.12 -2.85 -3.80
C HIS A 122 -5.94 -3.63 -2.50
N ARG A 123 -6.81 -4.60 -2.22
CA ARG A 123 -6.83 -5.35 -0.94
C ARG A 123 -5.50 -6.01 -0.54
N GLU A 124 -4.63 -6.33 -1.50
CA GLU A 124 -3.29 -6.85 -1.21
C GLU A 124 -2.39 -5.83 -0.51
N GLU A 125 -2.68 -4.52 -0.60
CA GLU A 125 -1.84 -3.47 -0.01
C GLU A 125 -1.89 -3.45 1.52
N ASP A 126 -3.08 -3.60 2.11
CA ASP A 126 -3.26 -3.74 3.57
C ASP A 126 -2.55 -4.99 4.10
N LEU A 127 -2.67 -6.13 3.40
CA LEU A 127 -2.02 -7.38 3.80
C LEU A 127 -0.51 -7.32 3.64
N ALA A 128 -0.02 -6.59 2.63
CA ALA A 128 1.40 -6.37 2.43
C ALA A 128 1.98 -5.44 3.51
N MET A 129 1.20 -4.46 3.98
CA MET A 129 1.58 -3.57 5.07
C MET A 129 1.72 -4.30 6.42
N LEU A 130 0.80 -5.22 6.73
CA LEU A 130 0.92 -6.11 7.90
C LEU A 130 2.22 -6.92 7.91
N HIS A 131 2.72 -7.30 6.74
CA HIS A 131 3.99 -8.01 6.63
C HIS A 131 5.21 -7.10 6.80
N LEU A 132 5.13 -5.85 6.32
CA LEU A 132 6.30 -4.97 6.16
C LEU A 132 7.03 -4.68 7.47
N PHE A 133 6.27 -4.36 8.53
CA PHE A 133 6.82 -4.08 9.87
C PHE A 133 6.63 -5.24 10.86
N GLY A 134 6.15 -6.38 10.35
CA GLY A 134 5.79 -7.54 11.15
C GLY A 134 4.47 -7.37 11.89
N MET A 135 3.73 -8.48 12.02
CA MET A 135 2.48 -8.57 12.74
C MET A 135 2.46 -9.85 13.58
N THR A 136 2.00 -9.76 14.82
CA THR A 136 1.77 -10.94 15.66
C THR A 136 0.63 -11.76 15.06
N TYR A 137 0.80 -13.09 15.00
CA TYR A 137 -0.17 -14.01 14.37
C TYR A 137 -0.40 -13.75 12.88
N LEU A 138 0.62 -13.23 12.15
CA LEU A 138 0.48 -12.92 10.73
C LEU A 138 0.05 -14.13 9.90
N THR A 139 0.57 -15.32 10.19
CA THR A 139 0.19 -16.55 9.47
C THR A 139 -1.30 -16.84 9.65
N GLU A 140 -1.79 -16.81 10.88
CA GLU A 140 -3.20 -17.05 11.23
C GLU A 140 -4.13 -15.99 10.63
N ILE A 141 -3.71 -14.72 10.64
CA ILE A 141 -4.45 -13.61 9.99
C ILE A 141 -4.56 -13.88 8.48
N LEU A 142 -3.46 -14.23 7.81
CA LEU A 142 -3.45 -14.49 6.37
C LEU A 142 -4.24 -15.75 6.01
N GLU A 143 -4.13 -16.82 6.79
CA GLU A 143 -4.91 -18.05 6.62
C GLU A 143 -6.41 -17.78 6.79
N GLY A 144 -6.78 -17.04 7.84
CA GLY A 144 -8.16 -16.60 8.08
C GLY A 144 -8.70 -15.78 6.90
N TYR A 145 -7.93 -14.82 6.42
CA TYR A 145 -8.29 -14.02 5.26
C TYR A 145 -8.47 -14.87 3.99
N GLN A 146 -7.51 -15.75 3.69
CA GLN A 146 -7.53 -16.64 2.53
C GLN A 146 -8.71 -17.61 2.56
N SER A 147 -9.20 -17.99 3.74
CA SER A 147 -10.33 -18.90 3.89
C SER A 147 -11.67 -18.30 3.44
N VAL A 148 -11.80 -16.97 3.46
CA VAL A 148 -13.04 -16.26 3.11
C VAL A 148 -12.91 -15.43 1.83
N HIS A 149 -11.75 -14.84 1.57
CA HIS A 149 -11.49 -14.02 0.39
C HIS A 149 -10.14 -14.37 -0.25
N PRO A 150 -10.05 -15.49 -0.99
CA PRO A 150 -8.80 -15.95 -1.60
C PRO A 150 -8.09 -14.87 -2.43
N LEU A 151 -6.79 -14.72 -2.19
CA LEU A 151 -5.85 -13.93 -2.97
C LEU A 151 -5.51 -14.64 -4.27
N LYS A 152 -5.28 -13.86 -5.33
CA LYS A 152 -4.90 -14.44 -6.61
C LYS A 152 -3.50 -15.05 -6.51
N ALA A 153 -3.26 -16.13 -7.24
CA ALA A 153 -1.94 -16.76 -7.33
C ALA A 153 -0.85 -15.72 -7.65
N GLY A 154 0.30 -15.84 -7.01
CA GLY A 154 1.40 -14.87 -7.11
C GLY A 154 1.40 -13.75 -6.07
N TYR A 155 0.52 -13.78 -5.05
CA TYR A 155 0.41 -12.67 -4.09
C TYR A 155 1.68 -12.49 -3.25
N LEU A 156 2.37 -13.58 -2.90
CA LEU A 156 3.59 -13.52 -2.10
C LEU A 156 4.69 -12.78 -2.85
N GLU A 157 4.78 -13.02 -4.16
CA GLU A 157 5.70 -12.38 -5.09
C GLU A 157 5.33 -10.91 -5.30
N ARG A 158 4.03 -10.58 -5.34
CA ARG A 158 3.53 -9.21 -5.46
C ARG A 158 3.61 -8.40 -4.17
N ARG A 159 3.86 -9.02 -3.03
CA ARG A 159 3.91 -8.31 -1.74
C ARG A 159 4.89 -7.13 -1.78
N THR A 160 6.09 -7.34 -2.32
CA THR A 160 7.10 -6.28 -2.45
C THR A 160 6.61 -5.12 -3.32
N LEU A 161 5.79 -5.39 -4.33
CA LEU A 161 5.21 -4.34 -5.17
C LEU A 161 4.31 -3.40 -4.35
N TRP A 162 3.40 -3.97 -3.56
CA TRP A 162 2.50 -3.19 -2.71
C TRP A 162 3.21 -2.46 -1.58
N GLN A 163 4.33 -2.99 -1.09
CA GLN A 163 5.16 -2.36 -0.07
C GLN A 163 5.95 -1.14 -0.58
N LEU A 164 6.04 -0.91 -1.90
CA LEU A 164 6.80 0.23 -2.42
C LEU A 164 6.22 1.57 -1.98
N TYR A 165 4.89 1.73 -1.97
CA TYR A 165 4.27 2.99 -1.57
C TYR A 165 4.55 3.37 -0.10
N PRO A 166 4.29 2.50 0.90
CA PRO A 166 4.61 2.83 2.28
C PRO A 166 6.11 3.03 2.51
N ILE A 167 6.99 2.26 1.85
CA ILE A 167 8.45 2.48 1.95
C ILE A 167 8.89 3.80 1.29
N ALA A 168 8.30 4.20 0.16
CA ALA A 168 8.55 5.52 -0.41
C ALA A 168 8.12 6.63 0.56
N GLY A 169 7.00 6.46 1.25
CA GLY A 169 6.60 7.34 2.37
C GLY A 169 7.65 7.36 3.49
N HIS A 170 8.16 6.21 3.91
CA HIS A 170 9.22 6.17 4.95
C HIS A 170 10.52 6.84 4.50
N CYS A 171 10.87 6.78 3.21
CA CYS A 171 11.96 7.59 2.65
C CYS A 171 11.69 9.09 2.84
N VAL A 172 10.46 9.54 2.52
CA VAL A 172 10.03 10.93 2.62
C VAL A 172 10.02 11.47 4.06
N PHE A 173 9.62 10.64 5.04
CA PHE A 173 9.45 11.07 6.43
C PHE A 173 10.69 10.86 7.30
N PHE A 174 11.50 9.84 6.99
CA PHE A 174 12.58 9.38 7.87
C PHE A 174 13.93 9.22 7.18
N GLY A 175 13.97 9.22 5.85
CA GLY A 175 15.21 9.13 5.06
C GLY A 175 16.04 7.87 5.34
N GLY A 176 17.36 8.00 5.16
CA GLY A 176 18.34 7.02 5.64
C GLY A 176 18.17 5.61 5.08
N GLY A 177 18.05 4.61 5.97
CA GLY A 177 18.02 3.19 5.60
C GLY A 177 16.89 2.81 4.65
N TYR A 178 15.74 3.49 4.75
CA TYR A 178 14.57 3.25 3.90
C TYR A 178 14.85 3.53 2.42
N VAL A 179 15.71 4.50 2.10
CA VAL A 179 16.10 4.79 0.71
C VAL A 179 16.86 3.60 0.10
N SER A 180 17.75 2.98 0.88
CA SER A 180 18.50 1.81 0.43
C SER A 180 17.58 0.59 0.25
N GLU A 181 16.61 0.44 1.14
CA GLU A 181 15.58 -0.60 1.07
C GLU A 181 14.68 -0.42 -0.17
N TYR A 182 14.13 0.78 -0.39
CA TYR A 182 13.32 1.13 -1.54
C TYR A 182 14.02 0.79 -2.87
N ARG A 183 15.29 1.22 -2.99
CA ARG A 183 16.15 0.92 -4.14
C ARG A 183 16.33 -0.59 -4.34
N SER A 184 16.51 -1.34 -3.25
CA SER A 184 16.66 -2.79 -3.27
C SER A 184 15.38 -3.49 -3.76
N MET A 185 14.22 -3.08 -3.23
CA MET A 185 12.91 -3.58 -3.62
C MET A 185 12.62 -3.35 -5.10
N CYS A 186 12.86 -2.14 -5.60
CA CYS A 186 12.69 -1.81 -7.02
C CYS A 186 13.57 -2.69 -7.92
N ARG A 187 14.86 -2.87 -7.56
CA ARG A 187 15.77 -3.75 -8.31
C ARG A 187 15.34 -5.21 -8.27
N SER A 188 14.85 -5.68 -7.12
CA SER A 188 14.34 -7.04 -6.95
C SER A 188 13.17 -7.30 -7.89
N LEU A 189 12.17 -6.42 -7.90
CA LEU A 189 11.01 -6.53 -8.79
C LEU A 189 11.44 -6.57 -10.26
N LEU A 190 12.29 -5.64 -10.68
CA LEU A 190 12.79 -5.59 -12.07
C LEU A 190 13.64 -6.81 -12.46
N SER A 191 14.25 -7.50 -11.50
CA SER A 191 15.05 -8.70 -11.78
C SER A 191 14.18 -9.93 -12.11
N THR A 192 12.92 -9.95 -11.65
CA THR A 192 11.98 -11.06 -11.91
C THR A 192 11.44 -11.09 -13.34
N LEU A 193 11.66 -10.02 -14.10
CA LEU A 193 11.15 -9.83 -15.46
C LEU A 193 12.16 -10.28 -16.54
N ARG A 194 13.30 -10.85 -16.12
CA ARG A 194 14.40 -11.27 -17.00
C ARG A 194 14.27 -12.73 -17.42
#